data_AF-A0A1E7KEA0-F1
#
_entry.id   AF-A0A1E7KEA0-F1
#
_cell.length_a   1.000
_cell.length_b   1.000
_cell.length_c   1.000
_cell.angle_alpha   90.00
_cell.angle_beta   90.00
_cell.angle_gamma   90.00
#
_symmetry.space_group_name_H-M   'P 1'
#
loop_
_entity.id
_entity.type
_entity.pdbx_description
1 polymer ?
#
loop_
_entity_poly.entity_id
_entity_poly.type
_entity_poly.pdbx_seq_one_letter_code
_entity_poly.pdbx_strand_id
1 'polypeptide(L)'
;MREPMTPRQAESEARRIITEAFDAPACTSYRDTSPAEPTGAQPVVQPETRTVPAWAVGTAVASIGVGAGAVGLGCAVWLAAQGLAAITLAGVLAALAPFVGVALVVLAAGAALNRAKSGSTPHIHTGTVVKNTQVTTQTRGMLSRTRTEVTQ
;
A
#
# COMPACT_ATOMS: atom_id res chain seq x y z
N MET A 1 20.96 36.55 -33.08
CA MET A 1 20.70 36.90 -31.67
C MET A 1 19.28 37.42 -31.59
N ARG A 2 18.39 36.81 -30.80
CA ARG A 2 17.06 37.40 -30.52
C ARG A 2 17.25 38.40 -29.38
N GLU A 3 16.78 39.61 -29.59
CA GLU A 3 16.77 40.65 -28.55
C GLU A 3 15.87 40.20 -27.40
N PRO A 4 16.29 40.35 -26.13
CA PRO A 4 15.47 39.93 -24.99
C PRO A 4 14.21 40.79 -24.91
N MET A 5 13.05 40.14 -24.84
CA MET A 5 11.77 40.83 -24.68
C MET A 5 11.73 41.61 -23.36
N THR A 6 11.15 42.81 -23.41
CA THR A 6 10.92 43.60 -22.20
C THR A 6 9.87 42.91 -21.31
N PRO A 7 9.90 43.12 -19.98
CA PRO A 7 8.95 42.48 -19.06
C PRO A 7 7.47 42.68 -19.42
N ARG A 8 7.11 43.86 -19.95
CA ARG A 8 5.75 44.16 -20.42
C ARG A 8 5.36 43.36 -21.66
N GLN A 9 6.28 43.18 -22.60
CA GLN A 9 6.02 42.38 -23.82
C GLN A 9 5.85 40.90 -23.46
N ALA A 10 6.68 40.41 -22.55
CA ALA A 10 6.56 39.05 -22.03
C ALA A 10 5.21 38.81 -21.34
N GLU A 11 4.73 39.77 -20.54
CA GLU A 11 3.41 39.68 -19.90
C GLU A 11 2.25 39.69 -20.92
N SER A 12 2.34 40.53 -21.96
CA SER A 12 1.33 40.58 -23.02
C SER A 12 1.26 39.29 -23.84
N GLU A 13 2.41 38.71 -24.18
CA GLU A 13 2.47 37.43 -24.90
C GLU A 13 2.01 36.27 -24.00
N ALA A 14 2.36 36.29 -22.72
CA ALA A 14 1.89 35.29 -21.77
C ALA A 14 0.35 35.31 -21.66
N ARG A 15 -0.27 36.50 -21.58
CA ARG A 15 -1.74 36.61 -21.60
C ARG A 15 -2.34 36.10 -22.90
N ARG A 16 -1.74 36.43 -24.06
CA ARG A 16 -2.20 35.93 -25.36
C ARG A 16 -2.18 34.40 -25.42
N ILE A 17 -1.08 33.79 -25.01
CA ILE A 17 -0.90 32.33 -25.01
C ILE A 17 -1.90 31.66 -24.05
N ILE A 18 -2.12 32.23 -22.87
CA ILE A 18 -3.10 31.69 -21.91
C ILE A 18 -4.51 31.80 -22.49
N THR A 19 -4.90 32.96 -23.02
CA THR A 19 -6.23 33.13 -23.62
C THR A 19 -6.46 32.18 -24.79
N GLU A 20 -5.46 32.00 -25.67
CA GLU A 20 -5.50 31.05 -26.79
C GLU A 20 -5.60 29.58 -26.32
N ALA A 21 -4.92 29.22 -25.23
CA ALA A 21 -4.95 27.86 -24.68
C ALA A 21 -6.27 27.51 -23.96
N PHE A 22 -7.02 28.52 -23.50
CA PHE A 22 -8.24 28.35 -22.72
C PHE A 22 -9.51 28.76 -23.48
N ASP A 23 -9.43 29.03 -24.79
CA ASP A 23 -10.58 29.33 -25.64
C ASP A 23 -11.39 28.04 -25.91
N ALA A 24 -12.16 27.67 -24.88
CA ALA A 24 -13.11 26.57 -24.72
C ALA A 24 -12.54 25.13 -24.70
N PRO A 25 -12.65 24.38 -23.58
CA PRO A 25 -12.54 22.93 -23.63
C PRO A 25 -13.70 22.41 -24.48
N ALA A 26 -13.41 21.69 -25.57
CA ALA A 26 -14.41 20.89 -26.26
C ALA A 26 -15.12 20.04 -25.20
N CYS A 27 -16.45 20.18 -25.10
CA CYS A 27 -17.23 19.43 -24.11
C CYS A 27 -17.08 17.93 -24.40
N THR A 28 -16.19 17.25 -23.67
CA THR A 28 -15.92 15.81 -23.83
C THR A 28 -16.95 14.94 -23.13
N SER A 29 -17.87 15.57 -22.38
CA SER A 29 -18.91 14.88 -21.62
C SER A 29 -20.28 15.43 -21.99
N TYR A 30 -21.11 14.60 -22.61
CA TYR A 30 -22.54 14.83 -22.70
C TYR A 30 -23.20 14.30 -21.42
N ARG A 31 -23.94 15.16 -20.71
CA ARG A 31 -24.82 14.75 -19.61
C ARG A 31 -26.26 14.92 -20.08
N ASP A 32 -26.97 13.81 -20.19
CA ASP A 32 -28.40 13.85 -20.43
C ASP A 32 -29.11 14.43 -19.19
N THR A 33 -29.83 15.54 -19.39
CA THR A 33 -30.62 16.21 -18.35
C THR A 33 -32.11 15.88 -18.46
N SER A 34 -32.49 15.01 -19.39
CA SER A 34 -33.87 14.56 -19.53
C SER A 34 -34.34 13.92 -18.23
N PRO A 35 -35.56 14.23 -17.75
CA PRO A 35 -36.10 13.57 -16.57
C PRO A 35 -36.20 12.07 -16.87
N ALA A 36 -35.70 11.24 -15.94
CA ALA A 36 -35.78 9.79 -16.10
C ALA A 36 -37.26 9.38 -16.16
N GLU A 37 -37.68 8.80 -17.28
CA GLU A 37 -39.01 8.22 -17.39
C GLU A 37 -39.10 6.99 -16.47
N PRO A 38 -40.03 6.96 -15.49
CA PRO A 38 -40.16 5.82 -14.61
C PRO A 38 -40.64 4.62 -15.44
N THR A 39 -39.81 3.58 -15.54
CA THR A 39 -40.05 2.39 -16.36
C THR A 39 -41.22 1.52 -15.86
N GLY A 40 -41.97 1.96 -14.84
CA GLY A 40 -43.06 1.21 -14.21
C GLY A 40 -42.64 -0.08 -13.50
N ALA A 41 -41.37 -0.48 -13.64
CA ALA A 41 -40.77 -1.64 -13.01
C ALA A 41 -40.59 -1.37 -11.52
N GLN A 42 -41.14 -2.26 -10.69
CA GLN A 42 -40.88 -2.24 -9.26
C GLN A 42 -39.41 -2.63 -9.00
N PRO A 43 -38.71 -1.97 -8.07
CA PRO A 43 -37.37 -2.37 -7.66
C PRO A 43 -37.39 -3.84 -7.21
N VAL A 44 -36.72 -4.70 -7.97
CA VAL A 44 -36.54 -6.10 -7.58
C VAL A 44 -35.35 -6.16 -6.63
N VAL A 45 -35.57 -6.72 -5.44
CA VAL A 45 -34.50 -6.96 -4.47
C VAL A 45 -33.45 -7.86 -5.13
N GLN A 46 -32.28 -7.30 -5.40
CA GLN A 46 -31.13 -8.08 -5.83
C GLN A 46 -30.53 -8.73 -4.57
N PRO A 47 -30.45 -10.06 -4.51
CA PRO A 47 -29.72 -10.72 -3.44
C PRO A 47 -28.23 -10.38 -3.57
N GLU A 48 -27.80 -9.36 -2.82
CA GLU A 48 -26.42 -8.93 -2.66
C GLU A 48 -25.60 -10.08 -2.06
N THR A 49 -25.02 -10.91 -2.93
CA THR A 49 -24.13 -12.02 -2.55
C THR A 49 -22.66 -11.65 -2.70
N ARG A 50 -22.36 -10.38 -3.02
CA ARG A 50 -20.99 -9.87 -3.04
C ARG A 50 -20.50 -9.61 -1.62
N THR A 51 -20.33 -10.68 -0.85
CA THR A 51 -19.44 -10.65 0.31
C THR A 51 -18.04 -10.52 -0.26
N VAL A 52 -17.49 -9.30 -0.22
CA VAL A 52 -16.05 -9.11 -0.43
C VAL A 52 -15.32 -10.13 0.43
N PRO A 53 -14.35 -10.85 -0.13
CA PRO A 53 -13.71 -11.93 0.61
C PRO A 53 -13.12 -11.34 1.89
N ALA A 54 -13.29 -12.04 3.01
CA ALA A 54 -13.03 -11.50 4.35
C ALA A 54 -11.60 -10.93 4.52
N TRP A 55 -10.65 -11.36 3.69
CA TRP A 55 -9.30 -10.80 3.63
C TRP A 55 -9.26 -9.34 3.17
N ALA A 56 -10.14 -8.92 2.24
CA ALA A 56 -10.20 -7.55 1.72
C ALA A 56 -10.74 -6.58 2.78
N VAL A 57 -11.78 -7.00 3.51
CA VAL A 57 -12.30 -6.25 4.67
C VAL A 57 -11.22 -6.15 5.75
N GLY A 58 -10.48 -7.23 6.01
CA GLY A 58 -9.37 -7.25 6.96
C GLY A 58 -8.25 -6.27 6.61
N THR A 59 -7.86 -6.15 5.34
CA THR A 59 -6.81 -5.21 4.92
C THR A 59 -7.23 -3.75 5.07
N ALA A 60 -8.50 -3.42 4.80
CA ALA A 60 -9.01 -2.07 4.96
C ALA A 60 -8.97 -1.65 6.44
N VAL A 61 -9.47 -2.49 7.34
CA VAL A 61 -9.45 -2.22 8.78
C VAL A 61 -8.02 -2.12 9.32
N ALA A 62 -7.12 -2.99 8.85
CA ALA A 62 -5.70 -2.92 9.22
C ALA A 62 -5.04 -1.62 8.78
N SER A 63 -5.29 -1.16 7.54
CA SER A 63 -4.72 0.10 7.04
C SER A 63 -5.20 1.34 7.80
N ILE A 64 -6.49 1.37 8.19
CA ILE A 64 -7.04 2.45 9.02
C ILE A 64 -6.39 2.44 10.40
N GLY A 65 -6.25 1.27 11.02
CA GLY A 65 -5.58 1.13 12.31
C GLY A 65 -4.13 1.59 12.28
N VAL A 66 -3.38 1.23 11.23
CA VAL A 66 -1.99 1.68 11.05
C VAL A 66 -1.91 3.19 10.84
N GLY A 67 -2.78 3.76 9.99
CA GLY A 67 -2.81 5.20 9.74
C GLY A 67 -3.13 6.02 10.99
N ALA A 68 -4.19 5.65 11.72
CA ALA A 68 -4.57 6.32 12.96
C ALA A 68 -3.50 6.17 14.06
N GLY A 69 -2.89 4.98 14.17
CA GLY A 69 -1.80 4.73 15.10
C GLY A 69 -0.56 5.57 14.81
N ALA A 70 -0.17 5.69 13.53
CA ALA A 70 1.00 6.48 13.14
C ALA A 70 0.85 7.97 13.46
N VAL A 71 -0.34 8.54 13.23
CA VAL A 71 -0.62 9.95 13.58
C VAL A 71 -0.55 10.18 15.09
N GLY A 72 -1.16 9.28 15.88
CA GLY A 72 -1.12 9.36 17.34
C GLY A 72 0.31 9.27 17.89
N LEU A 73 1.11 8.34 17.35
CA LEU A 73 2.52 8.19 17.71
C LEU A 73 3.35 9.43 17.31
N GLY A 74 3.14 9.97 16.11
CA GLY A 74 3.82 11.18 15.66
C GLY A 74 3.56 12.38 16.57
N CYS A 75 2.30 12.58 16.98
CA CYS A 75 1.92 13.64 17.91
C CYS A 75 2.55 13.43 19.30
N ALA A 76 2.55 12.20 19.81
CA ALA A 76 3.17 11.87 21.09
C ALA A 76 4.68 12.10 21.07
N VAL A 77 5.38 11.74 19.99
CA VAL A 77 6.82 11.98 19.82
C VAL A 77 7.12 13.47 19.74
N TRP A 78 6.30 14.25 19.04
CA TRP A 78 6.45 15.70 18.96
C TRP A 78 6.35 16.37 20.34
N LEU A 79 5.32 16.02 21.12
CA LEU A 79 5.14 16.54 22.47
C LEU A 79 6.26 16.08 23.42
N ALA A 80 6.70 14.83 23.29
CA ALA A 80 7.83 14.30 24.05
C ALA A 80 9.14 15.04 23.72
N ALA A 81 9.40 15.32 22.44
CA ALA A 81 10.59 16.07 22.02
C ALA A 81 10.57 17.52 22.52
N GLN A 82 9.40 18.18 22.51
CA GLN A 82 9.24 19.51 23.13
C GLN A 82 9.47 19.47 24.65
N GLY A 83 8.98 18.44 25.35
CA GLY A 83 9.20 18.26 26.79
C GLY A 83 10.66 17.93 27.14
N LEU A 84 11.31 17.10 26.33
CA LEU A 84 12.72 16.72 26.51
C LEU A 84 13.70 17.87 26.21
N ALA A 85 13.34 18.79 25.32
CA ALA A 85 14.13 20.01 25.07
C ALA A 85 14.26 20.90 26.32
N ALA A 86 13.40 20.72 27.31
CA ALA A 86 13.44 21.42 28.61
C ALA A 86 14.19 20.65 29.72
N ILE A 87 14.72 19.45 29.44
CA ILE A 87 15.31 18.52 30.42
C ILE A 87 16.77 18.19 30.04
N THR A 88 17.62 17.91 31.03
CA THR A 88 19.02 17.51 30.83
C THR A 88 19.13 16.15 30.10
N LEU A 89 20.25 15.91 29.40
CA LEU A 89 20.52 14.69 28.61
C LEU A 89 20.28 13.37 29.38
N ALA A 90 20.52 13.37 30.69
CA ALA A 90 20.28 12.21 31.55
C ALA A 90 18.78 11.90 31.72
N GLY A 91 17.92 12.92 31.81
CA GLY A 91 16.46 12.74 31.89
C GLY A 91 15.87 12.26 30.56
N VAL A 92 16.44 12.70 29.43
CA VAL A 92 16.10 12.20 28.09
C VAL A 92 16.34 10.69 27.97
N LEU A 93 17.53 10.23 28.37
CA LEU A 93 17.91 8.81 28.31
C LEU A 93 17.06 7.95 29.26
N ALA A 94 16.79 8.43 30.46
CA ALA A 94 15.93 7.73 31.42
C ALA A 94 14.48 7.62 30.92
N ALA A 95 13.96 8.67 30.26
CA ALA A 95 12.62 8.67 29.68
C ALA A 95 12.49 7.76 28.45
N LEU A 96 13.55 7.63 27.64
CA LEU A 96 13.55 6.80 26.43
C LEU A 96 13.74 5.30 26.70
N ALA A 97 14.42 4.94 27.80
CA ALA A 97 14.67 3.55 28.18
C ALA A 97 13.43 2.62 28.15
N PRO A 98 12.27 2.98 28.74
CA PRO A 98 11.09 2.11 28.68
C PRO A 98 10.54 1.93 27.26
N PHE A 99 10.60 2.96 26.40
CA PHE A 99 10.11 2.87 25.02
C PHE A 99 10.96 1.91 24.16
N VAL A 100 12.28 1.93 24.34
CA VAL A 100 13.19 1.00 23.67
C VAL A 100 12.91 -0.44 24.10
N GLY A 101 12.67 -0.67 25.39
CA GLY A 101 12.29 -1.99 25.91
C GLY A 101 11.01 -2.52 25.26
N VAL A 102 9.96 -1.70 25.20
CA VAL A 102 8.68 -2.07 24.56
C VAL A 102 8.85 -2.33 23.07
N ALA A 103 9.62 -1.49 22.36
CA ALA A 103 9.87 -1.65 20.94
C ALA A 103 10.55 -3.00 20.62
N LEU A 104 11.54 -3.39 21.43
CA LEU A 104 12.23 -4.68 21.27
C LEU A 104 11.30 -5.88 21.51
N VAL A 105 10.41 -5.79 22.51
CA VAL A 105 9.43 -6.86 22.79
C VAL A 105 8.44 -7.02 21.63
N VAL A 106 7.93 -5.92 21.08
CA VAL A 106 7.02 -5.94 19.93
C VAL A 106 7.73 -6.53 18.69
N LEU A 107 8.98 -6.14 18.44
CA LEU A 107 9.77 -6.66 17.33
C LEU A 107 10.01 -8.16 17.45
N ALA A 108 10.36 -8.64 18.65
CA ALA A 108 10.59 -10.04 18.93
C ALA A 108 9.31 -10.87 18.75
N ALA A 109 8.17 -10.39 19.24
CA ALA A 109 6.87 -11.03 19.06
C ALA A 109 6.46 -11.09 17.58
N GLY A 110 6.64 -10.01 16.83
CA GLY A 110 6.37 -9.96 15.39
C GLY A 110 7.26 -10.94 14.60
N ALA A 111 8.54 -11.02 14.93
CA ALA A 111 9.48 -11.95 14.31
C ALA A 111 9.09 -13.42 14.59
N ALA A 112 8.66 -13.72 15.83
CA ALA A 112 8.19 -15.06 16.21
C ALA A 112 6.91 -15.46 15.46
N LEU A 113 5.93 -14.55 15.38
CA LEU A 113 4.68 -14.79 14.66
C LEU A 113 4.90 -14.98 13.15
N ASN A 114 5.81 -14.20 12.55
CA ASN A 114 6.14 -14.33 11.13
C ASN A 114 6.83 -15.67 10.81
N ARG A 115 7.69 -16.15 11.72
CA ARG A 115 8.28 -17.49 11.60
C ARG A 115 7.25 -18.59 11.77
N ALA A 116 6.28 -18.44 12.68
CA ALA A 116 5.21 -19.41 12.86
C ALA A 116 4.26 -19.51 11.65
N LYS A 117 4.02 -18.40 10.94
CA LYS A 117 3.18 -18.38 9.71
C LYS A 117 3.86 -18.93 8.46
N SER A 118 5.17 -19.15 8.45
CA SER A 118 5.90 -19.67 7.28
C SER A 118 5.71 -21.18 7.05
N GLY A 119 4.61 -21.76 7.53
CA GLY A 119 4.22 -23.14 7.23
C GLY A 119 3.70 -23.25 5.79
N SER A 120 4.26 -24.19 5.03
CA SER A 120 3.86 -24.55 3.67
C SER A 120 2.34 -24.57 3.52
N THR A 121 1.79 -23.66 2.72
CA THR A 121 0.35 -23.63 2.41
C THR A 121 0.03 -24.83 1.51
N PRO A 122 -0.80 -25.80 1.92
CA PRO A 122 -1.18 -26.88 1.03
C PRO A 122 -2.11 -26.33 -0.05
N HIS A 123 -1.60 -26.23 -1.27
CA HIS A 123 -2.42 -26.01 -2.46
C HIS A 123 -3.21 -27.31 -2.71
N ILE A 124 -4.43 -27.40 -2.18
CA ILE A 124 -5.31 -28.54 -2.45
C ILE A 124 -5.87 -28.35 -3.86
N HIS A 125 -5.26 -29.04 -4.82
CA HIS A 125 -5.75 -29.12 -6.20
C HIS A 125 -6.81 -30.22 -6.29
N THR A 126 -8.02 -29.86 -6.73
CA THR A 126 -9.19 -30.75 -6.83
C THR A 126 -9.32 -31.46 -8.19
N GLY A 127 -8.24 -31.51 -8.98
CA GLY A 127 -8.19 -32.23 -10.26
C GLY A 127 -7.18 -33.39 -10.21
N THR A 128 -7.35 -34.41 -11.06
CA THR A 128 -6.40 -35.51 -11.19
C THR A 128 -5.06 -35.00 -11.73
N VAL A 129 -4.13 -34.71 -10.83
CA VAL A 129 -2.77 -34.31 -11.17
C VAL A 129 -1.95 -35.57 -11.45
N VAL A 130 -1.65 -35.84 -12.71
CA VAL A 130 -0.63 -36.83 -13.08
C VAL A 130 0.74 -36.19 -12.86
N LYS A 131 1.39 -36.50 -11.74
CA LYS A 131 2.77 -36.09 -11.47
C LYS A 131 3.74 -37.06 -12.17
N ASN A 132 4.28 -36.64 -13.31
CA ASN A 132 5.44 -37.30 -13.92
C ASN A 132 6.72 -36.78 -13.25
N THR A 133 7.09 -37.35 -12.11
CA THR A 133 8.36 -37.03 -11.43
C THR A 133 9.46 -37.92 -11.99
N GLN A 134 10.27 -37.41 -12.93
CA GLN A 134 11.55 -38.03 -13.27
C GLN A 134 12.64 -37.54 -12.31
N VAL A 135 13.17 -38.46 -11.49
CA VAL A 135 14.29 -38.17 -10.59
C VAL A 135 15.58 -38.58 -11.30
N THR A 136 16.35 -37.59 -11.77
CA THR A 136 17.69 -37.83 -12.32
C THR A 136 18.73 -37.47 -11.27
N THR A 137 19.40 -38.47 -10.71
CA THR A 137 20.46 -38.28 -9.72
C THR A 137 21.81 -38.16 -10.42
N GLN A 138 22.44 -36.98 -10.38
CA GLN A 138 23.84 -36.82 -10.79
C GLN A 138 24.76 -36.79 -9.57
N THR A 139 25.65 -37.78 -9.47
CA THR A 139 26.70 -37.85 -8.45
C THR A 139 28.04 -37.54 -9.11
N ARG A 140 28.69 -36.45 -8.71
CA ARG A 140 30.04 -36.10 -9.19
C ARG A 140 31.00 -35.87 -8.03
N GLY A 141 31.82 -36.87 -7.72
CA GLY A 141 33.08 -36.73 -6.97
C GLY A 141 33.06 -37.15 -5.50
N MET A 142 34.26 -37.45 -4.97
CA MET A 142 34.52 -38.09 -3.66
C MET A 142 34.16 -37.25 -2.41
N LEU A 143 33.70 -36.00 -2.60
CA LEU A 143 33.14 -35.11 -1.57
C LEU A 143 31.83 -34.45 -2.08
N SER A 144 31.07 -35.13 -2.93
CA SER A 144 29.92 -34.53 -3.59
C SER A 144 28.72 -34.41 -2.65
N ARG A 145 28.24 -33.18 -2.50
CA ARG A 145 26.94 -32.85 -1.91
C ARG A 145 25.84 -33.28 -2.89
N THR A 146 25.05 -34.28 -2.52
CA THR A 146 23.92 -34.74 -3.34
C THR A 146 22.87 -33.64 -3.41
N ARG A 147 22.56 -33.15 -4.62
CA ARG A 147 21.45 -32.23 -4.85
C ARG A 147 20.40 -32.95 -5.69
N THR A 148 19.28 -33.27 -5.06
CA THR A 148 18.11 -33.79 -5.76
C THR A 148 17.38 -32.60 -6.36
N GLU A 149 17.52 -32.42 -7.66
CA GLU A 149 16.74 -31.43 -8.40
C GLU A 149 15.47 -32.11 -8.88
N VAL A 150 14.33 -31.59 -8.43
CA VAL A 150 13.02 -32.01 -8.90
C VAL A 150 12.55 -30.90 -9.83
N THR A 151 12.75 -31.07 -11.13
CA THR A 151 12.11 -30.21 -12.13
C THR A 151 10.61 -30.48 -12.07
N GLN A 152 9.86 -29.48 -11.58
CA GLN A 152 8.40 -29.48 -11.49
C GLN A 152 7.79 -28.93 -12.77
#